data_AF-A0A8H7YCB9-F1
#
_entry.id   AF-A0A8H7YCB9-F1
#
_cell.length_a   1.000
_cell.length_b   1.000
_cell.length_c   1.000
_cell.angle_alpha   90.00
_cell.angle_beta   90.00
_cell.angle_gamma   90.00
#
_symmetry.space_group_name_H-M   'P 1'
#
loop_
_entity.id
_entity.type
_entity.pdbx_description
1 polymer ?
#
loop_
_entity_poly.entity_id
_entity_poly.type
_entity_poly.pdbx_seq_one_letter_code
_entity_poly.pdbx_strand_id
1 'polypeptide(L)'
;MKRIERVPSMLQSLPVEILLHVFSFLELQPYLISHGVCKDWQRLLPLTELHPIRRRMLELYQKIISTPNFEKTRPWTLDNMQPFDRQTYIDGLLTQYPVIPAEFRMWILEWPNCLAIACTWPSLPVLRYRWHANQRRPGVNWLGYVPTNPHLSAVVYRSGTPDVKVIPALLIWRENSITNWLIFDQDEPDLFGRIYATDFMEGESSAVIPYPGQDPWYTNEPYPDWIAYMEYLWECTVSALEINPTYELPDRPPILPVVVCYNMAWDTTLPTFPWAQRDDVLRLARNPQIH
;
A
#
# COMPACT_ATOMS: atom_id res chain seq x y z
N MET A 1 -46.24 28.32 -14.72
CA MET A 1 -44.90 27.77 -14.38
C MET A 1 -43.89 28.32 -15.37
N LYS A 2 -42.94 29.16 -14.93
CA LYS A 2 -41.84 29.66 -15.77
C LYS A 2 -40.80 28.54 -15.94
N ARG A 3 -40.47 28.19 -17.18
CA ARG A 3 -39.40 27.25 -17.52
C ARG A 3 -38.08 27.95 -17.19
N ILE A 4 -37.34 27.46 -16.21
CA ILE A 4 -35.99 27.96 -15.91
C ILE A 4 -35.10 27.47 -17.05
N GLU A 5 -34.65 28.37 -17.92
CA GLU A 5 -33.63 28.07 -18.90
C GLU A 5 -32.31 27.80 -18.17
N ARG A 6 -31.82 26.56 -18.24
CA ARG A 6 -30.50 26.22 -17.74
C ARG A 6 -29.48 26.81 -18.71
N VAL A 7 -28.78 27.84 -18.26
CA VAL A 7 -27.58 28.33 -18.95
C VAL A 7 -26.58 27.17 -19.02
N PRO A 8 -26.10 26.79 -20.23
CA PRO A 8 -25.06 25.77 -20.36
C PRO A 8 -23.85 26.18 -19.51
N SER A 9 -23.29 25.26 -18.74
CA SER A 9 -22.06 25.57 -18.03
C SER A 9 -20.95 25.88 -19.05
N MET A 10 -20.02 26.78 -18.70
CA MET A 10 -18.89 27.16 -19.57
C MET A 10 -18.10 25.93 -20.09
N LEU A 11 -18.08 24.83 -19.33
CA LEU A 11 -17.46 23.57 -19.72
C LEU A 11 -18.21 22.84 -20.84
N GLN A 12 -19.54 22.97 -20.92
CA GLN A 12 -20.35 22.33 -21.97
C GLN A 12 -20.20 23.00 -23.34
N SER A 13 -19.65 24.21 -23.40
CA SER A 13 -19.34 24.91 -24.65
C SER A 13 -17.95 24.62 -25.21
N LEU A 14 -17.11 23.87 -24.50
CA LEU A 14 -15.76 23.54 -24.97
C LEU A 14 -15.81 22.43 -26.04
N PRO A 15 -14.88 22.46 -27.02
CA PRO A 15 -14.67 21.33 -27.93
C PRO A 15 -14.34 20.05 -27.17
N VAL A 16 -14.73 18.91 -27.72
CA VAL A 16 -14.57 17.60 -27.07
C VAL A 16 -13.10 17.26 -26.81
N GLU A 17 -12.20 17.65 -27.71
CA GLU A 17 -10.76 17.45 -27.61
C GLU A 17 -10.18 18.18 -26.40
N ILE A 18 -10.68 19.39 -26.11
CA ILE A 18 -10.26 20.18 -24.95
C ILE A 18 -10.76 19.53 -23.67
N LEU A 19 -12.00 19.00 -23.67
CA LEU A 19 -12.53 18.27 -22.50
C LEU A 19 -11.73 17.00 -22.21
N LEU A 20 -11.40 16.21 -23.24
CA LEU A 20 -10.56 15.02 -23.09
C LEU A 20 -9.16 15.37 -22.58
N HIS A 21 -8.57 16.44 -23.09
CA HIS A 21 -7.28 16.93 -22.59
C HIS A 21 -7.37 17.34 -21.12
N VAL A 22 -8.40 18.09 -20.72
CA VAL A 22 -8.61 18.45 -19.30
C VAL A 22 -8.78 17.20 -18.44
N PHE A 23 -9.56 16.21 -18.88
CA PHE A 23 -9.74 14.96 -18.16
C PHE A 23 -8.43 14.17 -17.98
N SER A 24 -7.48 14.27 -18.93
CA SER A 24 -6.20 13.56 -18.83
C SER A 24 -5.31 14.03 -17.66
N PHE A 25 -5.53 15.26 -17.18
CA PHE A 25 -4.84 15.82 -16.03
C PHE A 25 -5.55 15.62 -14.70
N LEU A 26 -6.77 15.08 -14.69
CA LEU A 26 -7.47 14.82 -13.45
C LEU A 26 -6.73 13.75 -12.64
N GLU A 27 -6.51 14.05 -11.37
CA GLU A 27 -6.15 13.05 -10.37
C GLU A 27 -7.29 12.04 -10.22
N LEU A 28 -6.98 10.88 -9.64
CA LEU A 28 -7.93 9.78 -9.52
C LEU A 28 -9.27 10.18 -8.87
N GLN A 29 -9.25 10.89 -7.74
CA GLN A 29 -10.49 11.27 -7.04
C GLN A 29 -11.36 12.27 -7.84
N PRO A 30 -10.84 13.39 -8.36
CA PRO A 30 -11.58 14.25 -9.29
C PRO A 30 -12.10 13.50 -10.53
N TYR A 31 -11.33 12.54 -11.06
CA TYR A 31 -11.75 11.72 -12.19
C TYR A 31 -12.96 10.84 -11.84
N LEU A 32 -12.94 10.17 -10.68
CA LEU A 32 -14.06 9.38 -10.16
C LEU A 32 -15.32 10.23 -9.94
N ILE A 33 -15.17 11.43 -9.37
CA ILE A 33 -16.28 12.37 -9.16
C ILE A 33 -16.85 12.83 -10.51
N SER A 34 -15.99 13.08 -11.50
CA SER A 34 -16.39 13.51 -12.84
C SER A 34 -17.31 12.49 -13.53
N HIS A 35 -17.15 11.20 -13.23
CA HIS A 35 -18.04 10.15 -13.72
C HIS A 35 -19.49 10.29 -13.21
N GLY A 36 -19.71 11.00 -12.09
CA GLY A 36 -21.04 11.25 -11.52
C GLY A 36 -21.75 12.51 -12.04
N VAL A 37 -21.08 13.36 -12.84
CA VAL A 37 -21.58 14.71 -13.16
C VAL A 37 -22.74 14.70 -14.16
N CYS A 38 -22.55 14.09 -15.34
CA CYS A 38 -23.60 13.98 -16.37
C CYS A 38 -23.31 12.85 -17.36
N LYS A 39 -24.32 12.47 -18.16
CA LYS A 39 -24.22 11.39 -19.15
C LYS A 39 -23.16 11.64 -20.23
N ASP A 40 -22.93 12.90 -20.60
CA ASP A 40 -21.93 13.24 -21.62
C ASP A 40 -20.52 13.01 -21.09
N TRP A 41 -20.25 13.42 -19.84
CA TRP A 41 -18.97 13.16 -19.19
C TRP A 41 -18.72 11.67 -19.00
N GLN A 42 -19.74 10.89 -18.61
CA GLN A 42 -19.64 9.43 -18.53
C GLN A 42 -19.23 8.78 -19.85
N ARG A 43 -19.65 9.35 -20.99
CA ARG A 43 -19.27 8.85 -22.32
C ARG A 43 -17.87 9.27 -22.74
N LEU A 44 -17.43 10.46 -22.32
CA LEU A 44 -16.14 11.03 -22.72
C LEU A 44 -14.97 10.54 -21.85
N LEU A 45 -15.17 10.39 -20.54
CA LEU A 45 -14.11 9.99 -19.61
C LEU A 45 -13.38 8.70 -20.07
N PRO A 46 -14.05 7.61 -20.48
CA PRO A 46 -13.37 6.41 -20.98
C PRO A 46 -12.46 6.63 -22.21
N LEU A 47 -12.71 7.69 -22.99
CA LEU A 47 -11.90 8.06 -24.17
C LEU A 47 -10.65 8.86 -23.80
N THR A 48 -10.49 9.20 -22.53
CA THR A 48 -9.37 10.02 -22.04
C THR A 48 -8.09 9.20 -21.95
N GLU A 49 -6.99 9.79 -22.42
CA GLU A 49 -5.64 9.24 -22.26
C GLU A 49 -5.13 9.48 -20.84
N LEU A 50 -5.57 8.65 -19.89
CA LEU A 50 -5.06 8.67 -18.53
C LEU A 50 -3.62 8.20 -18.46
N HIS A 51 -2.86 8.81 -17.54
CA HIS A 51 -1.56 8.31 -17.11
C HIS A 51 -1.64 6.81 -16.76
N PRO A 52 -0.69 5.96 -17.18
CA PRO A 52 -0.76 4.51 -17.01
C PRO A 52 -1.01 4.06 -15.55
N ILE A 53 -0.33 4.69 -14.58
CA ILE A 53 -0.52 4.41 -13.15
C ILE A 53 -1.96 4.75 -12.70
N ARG A 54 -2.51 5.90 -13.13
CA ARG A 54 -3.90 6.28 -12.80
C ARG A 54 -4.90 5.32 -13.40
N ARG A 55 -4.66 4.84 -14.62
CA ARG A 55 -5.50 3.83 -15.27
C ARG A 55 -5.54 2.54 -14.44
N ARG A 56 -4.38 2.02 -14.02
CA ARG A 56 -4.31 0.83 -13.17
C ARG A 56 -4.98 1.03 -11.80
N MET A 57 -4.78 2.19 -11.17
CA MET A 57 -5.49 2.50 -9.91
C MET A 57 -7.01 2.60 -10.12
N LEU A 58 -7.47 3.16 -11.23
CA LEU A 58 -8.89 3.22 -11.59
C LEU A 58 -9.47 1.82 -11.80
N GLU A 59 -8.75 0.94 -12.50
CA GLU A 59 -9.13 -0.46 -12.70
C GLU A 59 -9.22 -1.19 -11.36
N LEU A 60 -8.22 -1.03 -10.48
CA LEU A 60 -8.24 -1.58 -9.13
C LEU A 60 -9.41 -1.03 -8.31
N TYR A 61 -9.67 0.28 -8.37
CA TYR A 61 -10.81 0.91 -7.71
C TYR A 61 -12.13 0.29 -8.16
N GLN A 62 -12.34 0.22 -9.48
CA GLN A 62 -13.55 -0.34 -10.09
C GLN A 62 -13.74 -1.81 -9.70
N LYS A 63 -12.66 -2.59 -9.70
CA LYS A 63 -12.64 -3.97 -9.25
C LYS A 63 -13.08 -4.09 -7.80
N ILE A 64 -12.52 -3.26 -6.90
CA ILE A 64 -12.85 -3.26 -5.47
C ILE A 64 -14.32 -2.94 -5.23
N ILE A 65 -14.84 -1.85 -5.81
CA ILE A 65 -16.23 -1.43 -5.56
C ILE A 65 -17.26 -2.38 -6.18
N SER A 66 -16.85 -3.18 -7.18
CA SER A 66 -17.72 -4.16 -7.85
C SER A 66 -17.76 -5.50 -7.13
N THR A 67 -16.88 -5.74 -6.17
CA THR A 67 -16.84 -7.01 -5.44
C THR A 67 -18.03 -7.14 -4.49
N PRO A 68 -18.73 -8.29 -4.50
CA PRO A 68 -19.77 -8.58 -3.54
C PRO A 68 -19.29 -8.40 -2.10
N ASN A 69 -20.12 -7.81 -1.25
CA ASN A 69 -19.81 -7.45 0.16
C ASN A 69 -18.95 -6.19 0.35
N PHE A 70 -18.43 -5.52 -0.68
CA PHE A 70 -17.75 -4.23 -0.51
C PHE A 70 -18.63 -3.24 0.28
N GLU A 71 -19.90 -3.12 -0.10
CA GLU A 71 -20.87 -2.24 0.57
C GLU A 71 -21.02 -2.54 2.07
N LYS A 72 -20.92 -3.82 2.47
CA LYS A 72 -21.01 -4.24 3.89
C LYS A 72 -19.83 -3.76 4.71
N THR A 73 -18.66 -3.56 4.07
CA THR A 73 -17.46 -3.06 4.77
C THR A 73 -17.45 -1.55 4.93
N ARG A 74 -18.27 -0.82 4.16
CA ARG A 74 -18.25 0.65 4.09
C ARG A 74 -18.56 1.35 5.42
N PRO A 75 -19.54 0.93 6.25
CA PRO A 75 -19.77 1.57 7.53
C PRO A 75 -18.52 1.53 8.40
N TRP A 76 -17.89 0.35 8.49
CA TRP A 76 -16.68 0.17 9.28
C TRP A 76 -15.51 1.03 8.77
N THR A 77 -15.31 1.23 7.45
CA THR A 77 -14.27 2.20 6.99
C THR A 77 -14.57 3.54 7.52
N LEU A 78 -15.80 4.02 7.27
CA LEU A 78 -16.13 5.40 7.53
C LEU A 78 -15.94 5.73 9.01
N ASP A 79 -16.28 4.79 9.89
CA ASP A 79 -16.11 4.91 11.34
C ASP A 79 -14.64 4.81 11.79
N ASN A 80 -13.76 4.25 10.97
CA ASN A 80 -12.35 4.03 11.30
C ASN A 80 -11.39 4.89 10.46
N MET A 81 -11.89 5.79 9.62
CA MET A 81 -11.06 6.72 8.86
C MET A 81 -10.26 7.60 9.82
N GLN A 82 -8.94 7.60 9.66
CA GLN A 82 -8.06 8.48 10.40
C GLN A 82 -7.60 9.63 9.50
N PRO A 83 -7.39 10.84 10.05
CA PRO A 83 -6.69 11.90 9.34
C PRO A 83 -5.31 11.42 8.90
N PHE A 84 -4.96 11.65 7.64
CA PHE A 84 -3.66 11.29 7.09
C PHE A 84 -3.18 12.41 6.19
N ASP A 85 -2.15 13.13 6.63
CA ASP A 85 -1.52 14.18 5.83
C ASP A 85 -0.57 13.56 4.81
N ARG A 86 -1.11 13.32 3.62
CA ARG A 86 -0.42 12.66 2.50
C ARG A 86 0.82 13.43 2.06
N GLN A 87 0.74 14.76 2.05
CA GLN A 87 1.85 15.58 1.58
C GLN A 87 2.99 15.56 2.60
N THR A 88 2.67 15.77 3.87
CA THR A 88 3.64 15.65 4.97
C THR A 88 4.28 14.26 5.00
N TYR A 89 3.52 13.20 4.73
CA TYR A 89 4.05 11.83 4.63
C TYR A 89 5.10 11.69 3.50
N ILE A 90 4.77 12.17 2.29
CA ILE A 90 5.68 12.14 1.14
C ILE A 90 6.91 12.99 1.40
N ASP A 91 6.75 14.20 1.94
CA ASP A 91 7.85 15.10 2.25
C ASP A 91 8.78 14.48 3.30
N GLY A 92 8.21 13.81 4.33
CA GLY A 92 8.97 13.08 5.34
C GLY A 92 9.83 11.96 4.74
N LEU A 93 9.33 11.23 3.75
CA LEU A 93 10.13 10.24 3.02
C LEU A 93 11.22 10.91 2.18
N LEU A 94 10.90 12.00 1.47
CA LEU A 94 11.85 12.74 0.63
C LEU A 94 12.99 13.37 1.43
N THR A 95 12.77 13.69 2.72
CA THR A 95 13.84 14.17 3.60
C THR A 95 14.88 13.08 3.92
N GLN A 96 14.49 11.80 3.86
CA GLN A 96 15.36 10.65 4.14
C GLN A 96 16.01 10.09 2.89
N TYR A 97 15.31 10.11 1.75
CA TYR A 97 15.81 9.63 0.48
C TYR A 97 15.17 10.40 -0.69
N PRO A 98 15.94 10.86 -1.69
CA PRO A 98 15.48 11.88 -2.64
C PRO A 98 14.44 11.42 -3.67
N VAL A 99 14.17 10.11 -3.76
CA VAL A 99 13.32 9.52 -4.80
C VAL A 99 12.32 8.54 -4.18
N ILE A 100 11.09 8.53 -4.70
CA ILE A 100 10.01 7.63 -4.28
C ILE A 100 9.48 6.89 -5.52
N PRO A 101 9.22 5.58 -5.44
CA PRO A 101 8.55 4.85 -6.51
C PRO A 101 7.24 5.52 -6.95
N ALA A 102 7.06 5.71 -8.26
CA ALA A 102 6.00 6.55 -8.81
C ALA A 102 4.61 6.03 -8.47
N GLU A 103 4.41 4.71 -8.53
CA GLU A 103 3.15 4.02 -8.21
C GLU A 103 2.78 4.24 -6.75
N PHE A 104 3.74 4.10 -5.83
CA PHE A 104 3.51 4.31 -4.41
C PHE A 104 3.20 5.79 -4.10
N ARG A 105 4.00 6.72 -4.67
CA ARG A 105 3.78 8.16 -4.50
C ARG A 105 2.39 8.57 -4.98
N MET A 106 2.00 8.13 -6.18
CA MET A 106 0.70 8.46 -6.77
C MET A 106 -0.44 7.83 -5.98
N TRP A 107 -0.26 6.61 -5.47
CA TRP A 107 -1.24 5.96 -4.59
C TRP A 107 -1.44 6.76 -3.29
N ILE A 108 -0.37 7.14 -2.59
CA ILE A 108 -0.48 7.93 -1.34
C ILE A 108 -1.23 9.24 -1.58
N LEU A 109 -0.94 9.94 -2.68
CA LEU A 109 -1.50 11.26 -2.95
C LEU A 109 -2.94 11.22 -3.47
N GLU A 110 -3.25 10.28 -4.38
CA GLU A 110 -4.49 10.30 -5.17
C GLU A 110 -5.52 9.23 -4.76
N TRP A 111 -5.12 8.16 -4.05
CA TRP A 111 -6.03 7.08 -3.70
C TRP A 111 -7.20 7.57 -2.84
N PRO A 112 -8.45 7.14 -3.06
CA PRO A 112 -9.58 7.61 -2.27
C PRO A 112 -9.44 7.28 -0.77
N ASN A 113 -9.55 8.29 0.10
CA ASN A 113 -9.44 8.13 1.57
C ASN A 113 -10.44 7.09 2.13
N CYS A 114 -11.64 7.00 1.53
CA CYS A 114 -12.67 6.05 1.91
C CYS A 114 -12.37 4.60 1.49
N LEU A 115 -11.20 4.32 0.93
CA LEU A 115 -10.70 2.97 0.66
C LEU A 115 -9.40 2.69 1.43
N ALA A 116 -9.31 3.35 2.61
CA ALA A 116 -8.20 3.52 3.53
C ALA A 116 -6.81 3.76 2.93
N ILE A 117 -6.26 4.92 3.30
CA ILE A 117 -4.82 5.07 3.41
C ILE A 117 -4.38 4.47 4.73
N ALA A 118 -3.19 3.89 4.74
CA ALA A 118 -2.65 3.01 5.78
C ALA A 118 -3.15 1.56 5.72
N CYS A 119 -3.18 0.92 4.53
CA CYS A 119 -3.46 -0.51 4.23
C CYS A 119 -4.31 -1.29 5.25
N THR A 120 -5.30 -0.62 5.83
CA THR A 120 -6.27 -1.16 6.78
C THR A 120 -7.60 -1.40 6.05
N TRP A 121 -7.59 -1.45 4.72
CA TRP A 121 -8.82 -1.57 3.93
C TRP A 121 -9.04 -2.91 3.22
N PRO A 122 -10.26 -3.46 3.30
CA PRO A 122 -11.14 -3.45 4.47
C PRO A 122 -10.69 -4.58 5.40
N SER A 123 -10.15 -4.22 6.56
CA SER A 123 -10.22 -5.14 7.69
C SER A 123 -11.69 -5.42 7.98
N LEU A 124 -12.14 -6.60 7.59
CA LEU A 124 -13.32 -7.20 8.17
C LEU A 124 -13.15 -7.16 9.72
N PRO A 125 -14.24 -7.04 10.49
CA PRO A 125 -14.19 -7.15 11.93
C PRO A 125 -13.40 -8.40 12.34
N VAL A 126 -12.57 -8.29 13.36
CA VAL A 126 -11.76 -9.43 13.81
C VAL A 126 -12.67 -10.50 14.39
N LEU A 127 -12.97 -11.53 13.60
CA LEU A 127 -13.41 -12.79 14.16
C LEU A 127 -12.20 -13.61 14.60
N ARG A 128 -12.23 -14.05 15.86
CA ARG A 128 -11.34 -15.10 16.35
C ARG A 128 -11.82 -16.41 15.75
N TYR A 129 -11.20 -16.89 14.69
CA TYR A 129 -11.14 -18.34 14.46
C TYR A 129 -9.87 -18.89 15.10
N ARG A 130 -10.03 -20.02 15.79
CA ARG A 130 -8.90 -20.84 16.22
C ARG A 130 -8.32 -21.48 14.96
N TRP A 131 -7.07 -21.12 14.68
CA TRP A 131 -6.06 -21.92 13.99
C TRP A 131 -5.78 -21.71 12.52
N HIS A 132 -6.64 -21.13 11.71
CA HIS A 132 -6.24 -20.69 10.37
C HIS A 132 -6.90 -19.35 10.07
N ALA A 133 -6.22 -18.54 9.25
CA ALA A 133 -6.46 -17.14 8.94
C ALA A 133 -7.95 -16.70 8.82
N ASN A 134 -8.15 -15.38 8.85
CA ASN A 134 -9.38 -14.61 8.55
C ASN A 134 -9.96 -14.00 9.83
N GLN A 135 -9.90 -12.69 10.08
CA GLN A 135 -10.50 -11.62 9.27
C GLN A 135 -9.79 -10.25 9.36
N ARG A 136 -8.54 -10.23 9.80
CA ARG A 136 -7.57 -9.18 9.43
C ARG A 136 -6.35 -9.90 8.93
N ARG A 137 -5.62 -9.31 7.98
CA ARG A 137 -4.24 -9.75 7.74
C ARG A 137 -3.54 -9.72 9.11
N PRO A 138 -3.04 -10.85 9.63
CA PRO A 138 -2.28 -10.85 10.88
C PRO A 138 -1.01 -10.00 10.73
N GLY A 139 -0.68 -9.26 11.78
CA GLY A 139 0.47 -8.36 11.79
C GLY A 139 0.12 -6.88 11.96
N VAL A 140 1.11 -6.04 11.70
CA VAL A 140 1.09 -4.60 11.90
C VAL A 140 1.29 -3.91 10.56
N ASN A 141 0.40 -2.97 10.26
CA ASN A 141 0.64 -2.03 9.17
C ASN A 141 1.51 -0.88 9.64
N TRP A 142 2.70 -0.79 9.08
CA TRP A 142 3.67 0.23 9.44
C TRP A 142 3.43 1.56 8.72
N LEU A 143 2.72 1.57 7.59
CA LEU A 143 2.36 2.81 6.89
C LEU A 143 1.39 3.66 7.71
N GLY A 144 0.51 3.02 8.50
CA GLY A 144 -0.46 3.69 9.37
C GLY A 144 0.02 3.97 10.79
N TYR A 145 1.15 3.40 11.17
CA TYR A 145 1.55 3.38 12.56
C TYR A 145 2.13 4.73 13.01
N VAL A 146 2.93 5.37 12.15
CA VAL A 146 3.49 6.71 12.38
C VAL A 146 3.25 7.58 11.15
N PRO A 147 1.99 7.99 10.90
CA PRO A 147 1.62 8.66 9.65
C PRO A 147 2.25 10.04 9.49
N THR A 148 2.73 10.66 10.58
CA THR A 148 3.38 11.97 10.55
C THR A 148 4.90 11.88 10.40
N ASN A 149 5.48 10.70 10.53
CA ASN A 149 6.93 10.50 10.49
C ASN A 149 7.24 9.09 9.95
N PRO A 150 6.99 8.86 8.65
CA PRO A 150 7.40 7.60 8.05
C PRO A 150 8.91 7.44 8.13
N HIS A 151 9.39 6.21 8.29
CA HIS A 151 10.82 5.92 8.39
C HIS A 151 11.24 4.93 7.34
N LEU A 152 12.31 5.27 6.62
CA LEU A 152 13.03 4.32 5.78
C LEU A 152 13.97 3.50 6.66
N SER A 153 14.03 2.22 6.35
CA SER A 153 14.88 1.23 6.99
C SER A 153 16.11 0.95 6.14
N ALA A 154 17.22 0.68 6.82
CA ALA A 154 18.43 0.09 6.27
C ALA A 154 18.27 -1.43 6.22
N VAL A 155 18.07 -1.96 5.01
CA VAL A 155 17.85 -3.40 4.77
C VAL A 155 19.07 -4.00 4.10
N VAL A 156 19.58 -5.11 4.64
CA VAL A 156 20.70 -5.85 4.07
C VAL A 156 20.25 -6.59 2.82
N TYR A 157 21.00 -6.46 1.76
CA TYR A 157 20.79 -7.13 0.48
C TYR A 157 22.05 -7.89 0.08
N ARG A 158 21.87 -9.07 -0.53
CA ARG A 158 22.96 -10.00 -0.89
C ARG A 158 23.85 -10.38 0.32
N SER A 159 23.21 -10.61 1.46
CA SER A 159 23.91 -11.05 2.69
C SER A 159 24.74 -12.31 2.43
N GLY A 160 25.93 -12.38 3.03
CA GLY A 160 26.85 -13.51 2.88
C GLY A 160 27.63 -13.57 1.56
N THR A 161 27.47 -12.58 0.67
CA THR A 161 28.23 -12.47 -0.58
C THR A 161 29.26 -11.32 -0.52
N PRO A 162 30.29 -11.30 -1.39
CA PRO A 162 31.18 -10.15 -1.53
C PRO A 162 30.47 -8.84 -1.91
N ASP A 163 29.29 -8.95 -2.52
CA ASP A 163 28.46 -7.84 -2.99
C ASP A 163 27.41 -7.39 -1.95
N VAL A 164 27.60 -7.77 -0.68
CA VAL A 164 26.70 -7.36 0.41
C VAL A 164 26.60 -5.84 0.48
N LYS A 165 25.37 -5.35 0.54
CA LYS A 165 25.07 -3.93 0.65
C LYS A 165 23.84 -3.67 1.52
N VAL A 166 23.61 -2.40 1.81
CA VAL A 166 22.45 -1.95 2.57
C VAL A 166 21.65 -1.00 1.69
N ILE A 167 20.36 -1.29 1.54
CA ILE A 167 19.45 -0.58 0.64
C ILE A 167 18.32 0.08 1.42
N PRO A 168 17.80 1.24 0.97
CA PRO A 168 16.67 1.89 1.60
C PRO A 168 15.38 1.15 1.26
N ALA A 169 14.60 0.81 2.28
CA ALA A 169 13.29 0.22 2.10
C ALA A 169 12.28 0.75 3.12
N LEU A 170 11.03 0.87 2.71
CA LEU A 170 9.92 1.20 3.58
C LEU A 170 9.26 -0.08 4.10
N LEU A 171 9.13 -0.18 5.41
CA LEU A 171 8.39 -1.27 6.04
C LEU A 171 6.90 -1.05 5.79
N ILE A 172 6.26 -1.94 5.05
CA ILE A 172 4.82 -1.86 4.77
C ILE A 172 4.03 -2.61 5.84
N TRP A 173 4.39 -3.88 6.04
CA TRP A 173 3.62 -4.80 6.86
C TRP A 173 4.54 -5.81 7.53
N ARG A 174 4.29 -6.12 8.80
CA ARG A 174 5.03 -7.15 9.53
C ARG A 174 4.11 -8.05 10.34
N GLU A 175 4.23 -9.34 10.13
CA GLU A 175 3.65 -10.42 10.91
C GLU A 175 4.76 -11.16 11.70
N ASN A 176 4.39 -12.16 12.49
CA ASN A 176 5.31 -13.07 13.19
C ASN A 176 6.34 -13.73 12.27
N SER A 177 5.95 -14.09 11.04
CA SER A 177 6.86 -14.74 10.08
C SER A 177 7.05 -13.94 8.80
N ILE A 178 6.16 -13.02 8.42
CA ILE A 178 6.26 -12.33 7.11
C ILE A 178 6.52 -10.84 7.31
N THR A 179 7.51 -10.29 6.61
CA THR A 179 7.69 -8.83 6.43
C THR A 179 7.57 -8.43 4.99
N ASN A 180 6.94 -7.27 4.74
CA ASN A 180 6.76 -6.71 3.42
C ASN A 180 7.51 -5.39 3.32
N TRP A 181 8.40 -5.29 2.34
CA TRP A 181 9.29 -4.17 2.11
C TRP A 181 9.01 -3.54 0.75
N LEU A 182 8.83 -2.22 0.69
CA LEU A 182 8.89 -1.46 -0.56
C LEU A 182 10.30 -0.91 -0.75
N ILE A 183 10.94 -1.20 -1.88
CA ILE A 183 12.34 -0.82 -2.11
C ILE A 183 12.45 0.56 -2.76
N PHE A 184 13.37 1.39 -2.23
CA PHE A 184 13.60 2.76 -2.69
C PHE A 184 14.94 2.92 -3.42
N ASP A 185 15.75 1.87 -3.52
CA ASP A 185 17.11 1.93 -4.08
C ASP A 185 17.10 2.16 -5.61
N GLN A 186 17.26 3.41 -6.05
CA GLN A 186 17.28 3.75 -7.48
C GLN A 186 18.52 3.23 -8.20
N ASP A 187 19.59 2.94 -7.45
CA ASP A 187 20.85 2.42 -8.00
C ASP A 187 20.71 0.93 -8.39
N GLU A 188 19.63 0.27 -7.94
CA GLU A 188 19.20 -1.05 -8.40
C GLU A 188 17.86 -0.95 -9.12
N PRO A 189 17.86 -0.64 -10.43
CA PRO A 189 16.62 -0.48 -11.19
C PRO A 189 15.75 -1.74 -11.19
N ASP A 190 16.36 -2.91 -11.01
CA ASP A 190 15.63 -4.19 -10.90
C ASP A 190 14.90 -4.34 -9.56
N LEU A 191 15.27 -3.60 -8.52
CA LEU A 191 14.63 -3.64 -7.21
C LEU A 191 13.72 -2.43 -6.97
N PHE A 192 14.07 -1.27 -7.53
CA PHE A 192 13.38 -0.02 -7.29
C PHE A 192 11.87 -0.12 -7.52
N GLY A 193 11.08 0.23 -6.50
CA GLY A 193 9.61 0.18 -6.55
C GLY A 193 8.98 -1.20 -6.37
N ARG A 194 9.79 -2.28 -6.33
CA ARG A 194 9.30 -3.62 -6.06
C ARG A 194 8.95 -3.83 -4.59
N ILE A 195 8.09 -4.81 -4.35
CA ILE A 195 7.71 -5.20 -3.00
C ILE A 195 8.17 -6.62 -2.71
N TYR A 196 8.98 -6.77 -1.67
CA TYR A 196 9.48 -8.05 -1.20
C TYR A 196 8.68 -8.51 0.00
N ALA A 197 8.10 -9.71 -0.08
CA ALA A 197 7.65 -10.45 1.08
C ALA A 197 8.79 -11.37 1.52
N THR A 198 9.34 -11.14 2.70
CA THR A 198 10.37 -11.97 3.30
C THR A 198 9.73 -12.80 4.41
N ASP A 199 9.79 -14.13 4.27
CA ASP A 199 9.45 -15.06 5.36
C ASP A 199 10.65 -15.22 6.30
N PHE A 200 10.39 -15.36 7.60
CA PHE A 200 11.40 -15.62 8.62
C PHE A 200 11.22 -17.03 9.15
N MET A 201 12.18 -17.88 8.82
CA MET A 201 12.44 -19.07 9.60
C MET A 201 13.09 -18.65 10.93
N GLU A 202 12.90 -19.46 11.99
CA GLU A 202 13.52 -19.22 13.29
C GLU A 202 15.04 -19.01 13.14
N GLY A 203 15.53 -17.80 13.45
CA GLY A 203 16.95 -17.44 13.44
C GLY A 203 17.40 -16.46 12.34
N GLU A 204 16.56 -16.16 11.35
CA GLU A 204 16.89 -15.16 10.32
C GLU A 204 16.41 -13.75 10.68
N SER A 205 17.22 -12.73 10.35
CA SER A 205 16.91 -11.34 10.68
C SER A 205 15.87 -10.76 9.73
N SER A 206 14.93 -9.98 10.28
CA SER A 206 13.86 -9.34 9.51
C SER A 206 14.26 -8.26 8.52
N ALA A 207 15.57 -7.99 8.48
CA ALA A 207 16.21 -6.94 7.72
C ALA A 207 17.02 -7.48 6.53
N VAL A 208 16.80 -8.72 6.09
CA VAL A 208 17.54 -9.31 4.97
C VAL A 208 16.59 -9.59 3.80
N ILE A 209 16.90 -9.00 2.64
CA ILE A 209 16.23 -9.37 1.38
C ILE A 209 17.09 -10.46 0.70
N PRO A 210 16.55 -11.67 0.51
CA PRO A 210 17.26 -12.74 -0.17
C PRO A 210 17.51 -12.34 -1.62
N TYR A 211 18.64 -12.76 -2.16
CA TYR A 211 18.93 -12.59 -3.58
C TYR A 211 18.44 -13.81 -4.38
N PRO A 212 18.10 -13.65 -5.67
CA PRO A 212 17.61 -14.75 -6.49
C PRO A 212 18.57 -15.95 -6.47
N GLY A 213 18.05 -17.14 -6.18
CA GLY A 213 18.80 -18.39 -6.16
C GLY A 213 19.51 -18.73 -4.85
N GLN A 214 19.33 -17.95 -3.78
CA GLN A 214 19.89 -18.26 -2.46
C GLN A 214 19.27 -19.52 -1.83
N ASP A 215 17.97 -19.75 -2.01
CA ASP A 215 17.28 -20.95 -1.56
C ASP A 215 16.33 -21.47 -2.67
N PRO A 216 16.53 -22.70 -3.19
CA PRO A 216 15.66 -23.28 -4.21
C PRO A 216 14.24 -23.56 -3.71
N TRP A 217 14.01 -23.60 -2.39
CA TRP A 217 12.70 -23.82 -1.80
C TRP A 217 11.90 -22.52 -1.61
N TYR A 218 12.55 -21.35 -1.76
CA TYR A 218 11.92 -20.04 -1.61
C TYR A 218 11.98 -19.24 -2.91
N THR A 219 10.88 -19.27 -3.66
CA THR A 219 10.62 -18.31 -4.74
C THR A 219 9.97 -17.07 -4.14
N ASN A 220 10.76 -16.24 -3.45
CA ASN A 220 10.34 -14.89 -3.08
C ASN A 220 10.38 -14.00 -4.34
N GLU A 221 9.52 -14.29 -5.30
CA GLU A 221 9.32 -13.42 -6.45
C GLU A 221 8.69 -12.12 -5.95
N PRO A 222 9.40 -10.98 -6.04
CA PRO A 222 8.86 -9.72 -5.58
C PRO A 222 7.70 -9.29 -6.46
N TYR A 223 6.73 -8.60 -5.86
CA TYR A 223 5.71 -7.92 -6.65
C TYR A 223 6.39 -6.83 -7.50
N PRO A 224 6.01 -6.69 -8.78
CA PRO A 224 6.68 -5.80 -9.71
C PRO A 224 6.54 -4.32 -9.31
N ASP A 225 5.46 -3.96 -8.64
CA ASP A 225 5.20 -2.59 -8.17
C ASP A 225 4.12 -2.55 -7.07
N TRP A 226 3.88 -1.34 -6.57
CA TRP A 226 2.86 -1.08 -5.54
C TRP A 226 1.45 -1.50 -5.94
N ILE A 227 1.02 -1.26 -7.17
CA ILE A 227 -0.36 -1.55 -7.58
C ILE A 227 -0.56 -3.06 -7.69
N ALA A 228 0.41 -3.80 -8.25
CA ALA A 228 0.36 -5.26 -8.34
C ALA A 228 0.27 -5.91 -6.96
N TYR A 229 0.99 -5.35 -5.98
CA TYR A 229 0.87 -5.79 -4.59
C TYR A 229 -0.53 -5.53 -4.01
N MET A 230 -1.10 -4.35 -4.25
CA MET A 230 -2.46 -4.03 -3.80
C MET A 230 -3.52 -4.92 -4.48
N GLU A 231 -3.35 -5.24 -5.76
CA GLU A 231 -4.19 -6.20 -6.49
C GLU A 231 -4.11 -7.60 -5.86
N TYR A 232 -2.91 -8.08 -5.56
CA TYR A 232 -2.73 -9.37 -4.87
C TYR A 232 -3.42 -9.38 -3.50
N LEU A 233 -3.20 -8.35 -2.68
CA LEU A 233 -3.84 -8.23 -1.37
C LEU A 233 -5.36 -8.23 -1.49
N TRP A 234 -5.89 -7.61 -2.55
CA TRP A 234 -7.31 -7.64 -2.84
C TRP A 234 -7.81 -9.04 -3.16
N GLU A 235 -7.15 -9.77 -4.06
CA GLU A 235 -7.53 -11.16 -4.41
C GLU A 235 -7.56 -12.10 -3.19
N CYS A 236 -6.57 -11.97 -2.31
CA CYS A 236 -6.56 -12.72 -1.05
C CYS A 236 -7.77 -12.39 -0.16
N THR A 237 -8.17 -11.11 -0.14
CA THR A 237 -9.32 -10.64 0.65
C THR A 237 -10.64 -11.15 0.07
N VAL A 238 -10.82 -11.06 -1.25
CA VAL A 238 -12.03 -11.57 -1.93
C VAL A 238 -12.17 -13.07 -1.73
N SER A 239 -11.08 -13.82 -1.89
CA SER A 239 -11.06 -15.27 -1.68
C SER A 239 -11.50 -15.64 -0.25
N ALA A 240 -11.07 -14.87 0.76
CA ALA A 240 -11.48 -15.09 2.14
C ALA A 240 -12.97 -14.77 2.40
N LEU A 241 -13.53 -13.80 1.67
CA LEU A 241 -14.94 -13.43 1.76
C LEU A 241 -15.88 -14.47 1.14
N GLU A 242 -15.48 -15.08 0.01
CA GLU A 242 -16.29 -16.07 -0.71
C GLU A 242 -16.47 -17.38 0.06
N ILE A 243 -15.47 -17.79 0.85
CA ILE A 243 -15.51 -19.03 1.64
C ILE A 243 -16.57 -18.96 2.75
N ASN A 244 -17.01 -17.77 3.18
CA ASN A 244 -17.92 -17.64 4.33
C ASN A 244 -19.02 -16.56 4.15
N PRO A 245 -20.00 -16.79 3.25
CA PRO A 245 -20.99 -15.78 2.87
C PRO A 245 -22.04 -15.47 3.96
N THR A 246 -22.21 -16.35 4.95
CA THR A 246 -23.26 -16.25 6.00
C THR A 246 -22.77 -15.66 7.32
N TYR A 247 -21.55 -15.16 7.41
CA TYR A 247 -21.05 -14.57 8.66
C TYR A 247 -21.64 -13.17 8.89
N GLU A 248 -22.67 -13.10 9.72
CA GLU A 248 -23.06 -11.87 10.41
C GLU A 248 -21.96 -11.52 11.41
N LEU A 249 -21.27 -10.40 11.17
CA LEU A 249 -20.15 -9.97 11.99
C LEU A 249 -20.69 -9.33 13.27
N PRO A 250 -20.39 -9.87 14.47
CA PRO A 250 -20.68 -9.15 15.70
C PRO A 250 -19.90 -7.85 15.68
N ASP A 251 -20.60 -6.75 15.92
CA ASP A 251 -20.06 -5.39 15.94
C ASP A 251 -19.10 -5.26 17.13
N ARG A 252 -17.84 -5.67 16.91
CA ARG A 252 -16.79 -5.48 17.90
C ARG A 252 -16.13 -4.15 17.62
N PRO A 253 -15.85 -3.35 18.67
CA PRO A 253 -15.03 -2.16 18.49
C PRO A 253 -13.74 -2.57 17.76
N PRO A 254 -13.18 -1.70 16.91
CA PRO A 254 -11.88 -1.94 16.35
C PRO A 254 -10.97 -2.37 17.48
N ILE A 255 -10.25 -3.49 17.31
CA ILE A 255 -9.10 -3.76 18.17
C ILE A 255 -8.28 -2.48 18.03
N LEU A 256 -8.26 -1.65 19.07
CA LEU A 256 -7.33 -0.54 19.21
C LEU A 256 -6.00 -1.12 18.75
N PRO A 257 -5.21 -0.43 17.91
CA PRO A 257 -3.87 -0.89 17.58
C PRO A 257 -3.31 -1.43 18.87
N VAL A 258 -3.02 -2.73 18.93
CA VAL A 258 -2.41 -3.28 20.14
C VAL A 258 -1.28 -2.31 20.38
N VAL A 259 -1.27 -1.66 21.54
CA VAL A 259 -0.16 -0.80 21.91
C VAL A 259 1.00 -1.77 22.02
N VAL A 260 1.62 -2.05 20.88
CA VAL A 260 2.91 -2.69 20.79
C VAL A 260 3.77 -1.57 21.32
N CYS A 261 3.99 -1.60 22.63
CA CYS A 261 5.10 -0.93 23.23
C CYS A 261 6.29 -1.29 22.35
N TYR A 262 6.96 -0.30 21.75
CA TYR A 262 8.20 -0.51 20.98
C TYR A 262 9.26 -1.32 21.77
N ASN A 263 9.06 -1.37 23.08
CA ASN A 263 9.81 -2.03 24.14
C ASN A 263 9.20 -3.38 24.61
N MET A 264 8.12 -3.87 23.99
CA MET A 264 7.56 -5.23 24.19
C MET A 264 7.38 -6.02 22.89
N ALA A 265 7.75 -5.44 21.74
CA ALA A 265 8.06 -6.22 20.56
C ALA A 265 9.11 -7.26 21.01
N TRP A 266 8.80 -8.56 20.92
CA TRP A 266 9.75 -9.63 21.24
C TRP A 266 11.11 -9.31 20.59
N ASP A 267 12.24 -9.74 21.15
CA ASP A 267 13.59 -9.39 20.62
C ASP A 267 13.75 -9.65 19.10
N THR A 268 12.89 -10.48 18.51
CA THR A 268 12.79 -10.79 17.07
C THR A 268 11.97 -9.79 16.23
N THR A 269 11.31 -8.82 16.85
CA THR A 269 10.35 -7.87 16.23
C THR A 269 10.74 -6.40 16.39
N LEU A 270 11.89 -6.13 17.04
CA LEU A 270 12.50 -4.81 17.14
C LEU A 270 12.71 -4.17 15.74
N PRO A 271 12.66 -2.84 15.64
CA PRO A 271 12.66 -2.15 14.37
C PRO A 271 13.93 -2.47 13.58
N THR A 272 13.74 -2.67 12.28
CA THR A 272 14.83 -2.61 11.33
C THR A 272 15.52 -1.26 11.48
N PHE A 273 16.84 -1.25 11.42
CA PHE A 273 17.64 -0.05 11.65
C PHE A 273 17.17 1.10 10.76
N PRO A 274 17.05 2.34 11.28
CA PRO A 274 16.76 3.50 10.44
C PRO A 274 17.80 3.67 9.33
N TRP A 275 17.39 4.18 8.17
CA TRP A 275 18.29 4.43 7.05
C TRP A 275 19.51 5.30 7.40
N ALA A 276 19.36 6.19 8.38
CA ALA A 276 20.45 6.99 8.93
C ALA A 276 21.60 6.15 9.54
N GLN A 277 21.34 4.90 9.91
CA GLN A 277 22.31 3.97 10.52
C GLN A 277 22.88 2.95 9.53
N ARG A 278 22.68 3.12 8.22
CA ARG A 278 23.07 2.15 7.19
C ARG A 278 24.54 1.73 7.21
N ASP A 279 25.46 2.62 7.59
CA ASP A 279 26.90 2.32 7.61
C ASP A 279 27.24 1.36 8.75
N ASP A 280 26.56 1.49 9.90
CA ASP A 280 26.67 0.56 11.02
C ASP A 280 26.12 -0.82 10.64
N VAL A 281 24.95 -0.84 9.98
CA VAL A 281 24.33 -2.08 9.48
C VAL A 281 25.25 -2.77 8.48
N LEU A 282 25.86 -2.03 7.56
CA LEU A 282 26.77 -2.58 6.55
C LEU A 282 28.02 -3.17 7.20
N ARG A 283 28.58 -2.49 8.21
CA ARG A 283 29.73 -2.99 8.97
C ARG A 283 29.41 -4.29 9.70
N LEU A 284 28.22 -4.39 10.30
CA LEU A 284 27.73 -5.62 10.95
C LEU A 284 27.54 -6.74 9.93
N ALA A 285 26.91 -6.45 8.79
CA ALA A 285 26.64 -7.42 7.73
C ALA A 285 27.94 -8.00 7.12
N ARG A 286 29.03 -7.22 7.06
CA ARG A 286 30.33 -7.67 6.56
C ARG A 286 31.13 -8.51 7.56
N ASN A 287 30.83 -8.42 8.86
CA ASN A 287 31.56 -9.11 9.91
C ASN A 287 30.61 -9.92 10.82
N PRO A 288 30.00 -11.01 10.31
CA PRO A 288 29.00 -11.77 11.05
C PRO A 288 29.54 -12.50 12.30
N GLN A 289 30.86 -12.53 12.53
CA GLN A 289 31.50 -13.32 13.61
C GLN A 289 31.57 -12.67 15.01
N ILE A 290 30.79 -11.62 15.30
CA ILE A 290 30.87 -10.90 16.59
C ILE A 290 29.67 -11.19 17.54
N HIS A 291 28.78 -12.13 17.20
CA HIS A 291 27.62 -12.46 18.05
C HIS A 291 27.51 -13.95 18.36
#